data_AF-A0A9W6G8D6-F1
#
_entry.id   AF-A0A9W6G8D6-F1
#
_cell.length_a   1.000
_cell.length_b   1.000
_cell.length_c   1.000
_cell.angle_alpha   90.00
_cell.angle_beta   90.00
_cell.angle_gamma   90.00
#
_symmetry.space_group_name_H-M   'P 1'
#
loop_
_entity.id
_entity.type
_entity.pdbx_description
1 polymer ?
#
loop_
_entity_poly.entity_id
_entity_poly.type
_entity_poly.pdbx_seq_one_letter_code
_entity_poly.pdbx_strand_id
1 'polypeptide(L)' 'MSDTFNSQTVSWGRQLFRKSSRSNGGSSGNCVAVAVHGDEVAVGDTKTPLADSYAHLRVSSADLGGLLAAIKAGTIA' A
#
# COMPACT_ATOMS: atom_id res chain seq x y z
N MET A 1 -13.36 17.10 20.88
CA MET A 1 -12.02 17.30 20.31
C MET A 1 -12.05 16.68 18.94
N SER A 2 -12.10 17.51 17.92
CA SER A 2 -12.26 17.10 16.53
C SER A 2 -10.85 16.91 15.96
N ASP A 3 -10.40 15.67 15.81
CA ASP A 3 -9.15 15.39 15.12
C ASP A 3 -9.37 15.63 13.63
N THR A 4 -9.17 16.89 13.23
CA THR A 4 -9.01 17.27 11.83
C THR A 4 -7.68 16.65 11.39
N PHE A 5 -7.73 15.42 10.87
CA PHE A 5 -6.63 14.86 10.10
C PHE A 5 -6.33 15.86 8.97
N ASN A 6 -5.21 16.55 9.14
CA ASN A 6 -4.68 17.51 8.20
C ASN A 6 -4.61 16.84 6.82
N SER A 7 -5.52 17.24 5.93
CA SER A 7 -5.64 16.74 4.56
C SER A 7 -4.52 17.30 3.68
N GLN A 8 -3.28 17.24 4.16
CA GLN A 8 -2.12 17.27 3.28
C GLN A 8 -2.13 15.93 2.57
N THR A 9 -2.88 15.86 1.47
CA THR A 9 -3.02 14.68 0.64
C THR A 9 -1.62 14.24 0.24
N VAL A 10 -1.09 13.21 0.91
CA VAL A 10 0.14 12.56 0.48
C VAL A 10 -0.08 12.18 -0.97
N SER A 11 0.66 12.82 -1.87
CA SER A 11 0.63 12.42 -3.27
C SER A 11 1.34 11.08 -3.35
N TRP A 12 0.56 10.01 -3.47
CA TRP A 12 1.03 8.64 -3.63
C TRP A 12 1.59 8.44 -5.05
N GLY A 13 2.56 9.26 -5.43
CA GLY A 13 3.20 9.19 -6.74
C GLY A 13 3.82 7.82 -6.96
N ARG A 14 3.82 7.36 -8.22
CA ARG A 14 4.34 6.02 -8.59
C ARG A 14 5.76 5.75 -8.07
N GLN A 15 6.57 6.79 -7.91
CA GLN A 15 7.94 6.71 -7.38
C GLN A 15 8.04 6.23 -5.93
N LEU A 16 6.98 6.37 -5.13
CA LEU A 16 6.94 5.90 -3.75
C LEU A 16 6.67 4.38 -3.67
N PHE A 17 6.04 3.81 -4.70
CA PHE A 17 5.71 2.40 -4.74
C PHE A 17 6.91 1.56 -5.12
N ARG A 18 7.28 0.64 -4.23
CA ARG A 18 8.31 -0.36 -4.52
C ARG A 18 7.66 -1.61 -5.10
N LYS A 19 7.68 -1.72 -6.42
CA LYS A 19 7.32 -2.97 -7.10
C LYS A 19 8.44 -4.00 -6.93
N SER A 20 8.08 -5.26 -6.63
CA SER A 20 9.04 -6.36 -6.58
C SER A 20 9.71 -6.59 -7.95
N SER A 21 11.04 -6.75 -7.96
CA SER A 21 11.80 -7.11 -9.17
C SER A 21 11.46 -8.51 -9.70
N ARG A 22 10.87 -9.37 -8.84
CA ARG A 22 10.39 -10.70 -9.21
C ARG A 22 9.09 -10.68 -10.02
N SER A 23 8.44 -9.52 -10.15
CA SER A 23 7.16 -9.34 -10.86
C SER A 23 7.35 -8.80 -12.29
N ASN A 24 8.49 -9.12 -12.92
CA ASN A 24 8.88 -8.65 -14.26
C ASN A 24 8.90 -9.76 -15.34
N GLY A 25 8.68 -11.02 -14.98
CA GLY A 25 8.93 -12.16 -15.87
C GLY A 25 7.78 -13.17 -16.04
N GLY A 26 6.56 -12.86 -15.63
CA GLY A 26 5.42 -13.78 -15.67
C GLY A 26 4.18 -13.21 -16.36
N SER A 27 3.33 -14.10 -16.90
CA SER A 27 2.05 -13.78 -17.55
C SER A 27 0.93 -13.43 -16.55
N SER A 28 1.11 -13.72 -15.26
CA SER A 28 0.18 -13.31 -14.21
C SER A 28 0.32 -11.81 -13.94
N GLY A 29 -0.62 -11.03 -14.48
CA GLY A 29 -0.60 -9.57 -14.45
C GLY A 29 -0.75 -8.91 -13.08
N ASN A 30 -0.89 -9.64 -11.98
CA ASN A 30 -1.22 -9.05 -10.68
C ASN A 30 0.06 -8.56 -9.97
N CYS A 31 0.28 -7.25 -9.90
CA CYS A 31 1.45 -6.66 -9.28
C CYS A 31 1.05 -5.71 -8.14
N VAL A 32 0.86 -6.28 -6.94
CA VAL A 32 0.67 -5.50 -5.72
C VAL A 32 2.00 -4.85 -5.32
N ALA A 33 1.96 -3.55 -5.04
CA ALA A 33 3.09 -2.81 -4.48
C ALA A 33 2.65 -2.04 -3.23
N VAL A 34 3.64 -1.70 -2.41
CA VAL A 34 3.45 -0.99 -1.16
C VAL A 34 4.28 0.29 -1.18
N ALA A 35 3.70 1.37 -0.66
CA ALA A 35 4.36 2.63 -0.35
C ALA A 35 4.11 2.97 1.13
N VAL A 36 5.12 3.48 1.81
CA VAL A 36 5.03 3.89 3.22
C VAL A 36 5.37 5.38 3.30
N HIS A 37 4.53 6.15 4.00
CA HIS A 37 4.75 7.57 4.21
C HIS A 37 4.25 7.97 5.61
N GLY A 38 5.18 8.27 6.51
CA GLY A 38 4.85 8.49 7.93
C GLY A 38 4.17 7.23 8.52
N ASP A 39 3.03 7.44 9.17
CA ASP A 39 2.23 6.38 9.80
C ASP A 39 1.18 5.76 8.86
N GLU A 40 1.20 6.11 7.58
CA GLU A 40 0.32 5.54 6.57
C GLU A 40 1.04 4.61 5.60
N VAL A 41 0.31 3.58 5.17
CA VAL A 41 0.73 2.62 4.15
C VAL A 41 -0.31 2.58 3.03
N ALA A 42 0.15 2.75 1.80
CA ALA A 42 -0.66 2.55 0.61
C ALA A 42 -0.32 1.20 -0.04
N VAL A 43 -1.34 0.39 -0.28
CA VAL A 43 -1.24 -0.91 -0.98
C VAL A 43 -1.98 -0.79 -2.29
N GLY A 44 -1.28 -0.88 -3.42
CA GLY A 44 -1.85 -0.60 -4.73
C GLY A 44 -1.51 -1.60 -5.82
N ASP A 45 -2.34 -1.65 -6.85
CA ASP A 45 -2.09 -2.42 -8.07
C ASP A 45 -1.32 -1.56 -9.09
N THR A 46 -0.05 -1.87 -9.28
CA THR A 46 0.85 -1.15 -10.21
C THR A 46 0.48 -1.32 -11.69
N LYS A 47 -0.56 -2.09 -12.02
CA LYS A 47 -1.09 -2.25 -13.38
C LYS A 47 -2.35 -1.44 -13.66
N THR A 48 -2.98 -0.86 -12.63
CA THR A 48 -4.15 0.01 -12.81
C THR A 48 -3.73 1.47 -12.64
N PRO A 49 -3.24 2.13 -13.71
CA PRO A 49 -2.76 3.49 -13.62
C PRO A 49 -3.92 4.44 -13.30
N LEU A 50 -3.66 5.35 -12.37
CA LEU A 50 -4.35 6.63 -12.26
C LEU A 50 -3.38 7.69 -12.75
N ALA A 51 -3.88 8.86 -13.16
CA ALA A 51 -3.10 9.91 -13.84
C ALA A 51 -1.65 10.03 -13.33
N ASP A 52 -1.48 10.21 -12.01
CA ASP A 52 -0.16 10.35 -11.37
C ASP A 52 0.15 9.25 -10.33
N SER A 53 -0.66 8.20 -10.25
CA SER A 53 -0.59 7.16 -9.21
C SER A 53 -1.09 5.79 -9.72
N TYR A 54 -1.48 4.92 -8.80
CA TYR A 54 -2.17 3.65 -9.00
C TYR A 54 -3.40 3.61 -8.10
N ALA A 55 -4.40 2.78 -8.41
CA ALA A 55 -5.46 2.50 -7.45
C ALA A 55 -4.85 1.84 -6.19
N HIS A 56 -5.12 2.39 -5.00
CA HIS A 56 -4.54 1.92 -3.75
C HIS A 56 -5.49 2.04 -2.56
N LEU A 57 -5.42 1.06 -1.66
CA LEU A 57 -6.01 1.10 -0.33
C LEU A 57 -5.03 1.79 0.63
N ARG A 58 -5.53 2.67 1.51
CA ARG A 58 -4.76 3.29 2.58
C ARG A 58 -5.10 2.62 3.91
N VAL A 59 -4.07 2.28 4.68
CA VAL A 59 -4.19 1.73 6.03
C VAL A 59 -3.14 2.38 6.92
N SER A 60 -3.35 2.38 8.24
CA SER A 60 -2.29 2.80 9.17
C SER A 60 -1.18 1.75 9.23
N SER A 61 0.04 2.17 9.54
CA SER A 61 1.17 1.28 9.78
C SER A 61 0.90 0.32 10.95
N ALA A 62 0.18 0.80 11.98
CA ALA A 62 -0.23 0.02 13.14
C ALA A 62 -1.20 -1.10 12.75
N ASP A 63 -2.25 -0.79 11.99
CA ASP A 63 -3.24 -1.79 11.56
C ASP A 63 -2.62 -2.83 10.64
N LEU A 64 -1.78 -2.40 9.68
CA LEU A 64 -1.07 -3.33 8.81
C LEU A 64 -0.11 -4.21 9.63
N GLY A 65 0.60 -3.65 10.60
CA GLY A 65 1.46 -4.40 11.51
C GLY A 65 0.70 -5.45 12.31
N GLY A 66 -0.47 -5.08 12.84
CA GLY A 66 -1.37 -5.99 13.56
C GLY A 66 -1.85 -7.14 12.69
N LEU A 67 -2.31 -6.85 11.46
CA LEU A 67 -2.73 -7.86 10.49
C LEU A 67 -1.60 -8.84 10.16
N LEU A 68 -0.41 -8.33 9.84
CA LEU A 68 0.75 -9.17 9.48
C LEU A 68 1.20 -10.05 10.66
N ALA A 69 1.18 -9.51 11.88
CA ALA A 69 1.50 -10.27 13.08
C ALA A 69 0.49 -11.41 13.29
N ALA A 70 -0.80 -11.12 13.11
CA ALA A 70 -1.87 -12.09 13.29
C ALA A 70 -1.84 -13.21 12.24
N ILE A 71 -1.55 -12.89 10.97
CA ILE A 71 -1.30 -13.88 9.90
C ILE A 71 -0.09 -14.74 10.26
N LYS A 72 1.03 -14.12 10.67
CA LYS A 72 2.26 -14.86 11.01
C LYS A 72 2.07 -15.79 12.22
N ALA A 73 1.18 -15.42 13.14
CA ALA A 73 0.78 -16.24 14.27
C ALA A 73 -0.24 -17.33 13.92
N GLY A 74 -0.78 -17.35 12.69
CA GLY A 74 -1.83 -18.30 12.27
C GLY A 74 -3.19 -18.05 12.92
N THR A 75 -3.42 -16.85 13.44
CA THR A 75 -4.66 -16.49 14.16
C THR A 75 -5.77 -15.99 13.25
N ILE A 76 -5.43 -15.63 12.01
CA ILE A 76 -6.36 -15.21 10.97
C ILE A 76 -5.90 -15.87 9.66
N ALA A 77 -6.84 -16.49 8.94
CA ALA A 77 -6.64 -17.19 7.67
C ALA A 77 -7.70 -16.77 6.65
#